data_AF-A0A1H8B410-F1
#
_entry.id   AF-A0A1H8B410-F1
#
_cell.length_a   1.000
_cell.length_b   1.000
_cell.length_c   1.000
_cell.angle_alpha   90.00
_cell.angle_beta   90.00
_cell.angle_gamma   90.00
#
_symmetry.space_group_name_H-M   'P 1'
#
loop_
_entity.id
_entity.type
_entity.pdbx_description
1 polymer ?
#
loop_
_entity_poly.entity_id
_entity_poly.type
_entity_poly.pdbx_seq_one_letter_code
_entity_poly.pdbx_strand_id
1 'polypeptide(L)'
;MIRALTLTLALLLATPVTAQTGAQTGAQTSSLESLTRRDQVLGWEAVGRIDMGNGGYCTGTLIAPDLVLTAAHCLFDSRTQAPYDPAQIQFRAGLRDDKIIATGRVRRAVAHPGYPPFSPVTTNSIAHDVALLELSEPIPAGRAAPFAIAAAATGAQISVVSYARARDDAPSWQRSCNISKQDAAILSFDCDVDHGASGAPVFDLSMGRAKIISIISSGRREKTRTVSYGMRLPDHVDTLKAALRSGKGVILAKGDAPLAQIRRIGVGTQTGTSARFVKARTTP
;
A
#
# COMPACT_ATOMS: atom_id res chain seq x y z
N MET A 1 91.76 18.67 33.44
CA MET A 1 91.18 19.80 32.67
C MET A 1 89.79 19.40 32.19
N ILE A 2 88.81 20.06 32.80
CA ILE A 2 87.36 20.21 32.54
C ILE A 2 86.79 19.49 31.30
N ARG A 3 85.82 18.58 31.52
CA ARG A 3 84.77 18.26 30.54
C ARG A 3 83.41 18.54 31.19
N ALA A 4 82.76 19.58 30.69
CA ALA A 4 81.40 19.97 31.04
C ALA A 4 80.39 19.02 30.40
N LEU A 5 79.41 18.57 31.18
CA LEU A 5 78.25 17.82 30.69
C LEU A 5 77.00 18.69 30.87
N THR A 6 76.46 19.16 29.75
CA THR A 6 75.24 19.97 29.66
C THR A 6 74.00 19.12 29.90
N LEU A 7 73.20 19.50 30.89
CA LEU A 7 71.90 18.89 31.21
C LEU A 7 70.80 19.67 30.47
N THR A 8 70.23 19.08 29.41
CA THR A 8 69.06 19.64 28.70
C THR A 8 67.77 19.16 29.35
N LEU A 9 67.05 20.08 29.99
CA LEU A 9 65.73 19.89 30.58
C LEU A 9 64.65 19.95 29.49
N ALA A 10 63.98 18.84 29.21
CA ALA A 10 62.84 18.79 28.28
C ALA A 10 61.53 19.10 29.01
N LEU A 11 60.92 20.24 28.65
CA LEU A 11 59.64 20.73 29.18
C LEU A 11 58.49 20.09 28.39
N LEU A 12 57.75 19.16 28.99
CA LEU A 12 56.51 18.61 28.41
C LEU A 12 55.34 19.59 28.61
N LEU A 13 54.88 20.20 27.53
CA LEU A 13 53.63 20.98 27.48
C LEU A 13 52.44 20.03 27.30
N ALA A 14 51.60 19.92 28.32
CA ALA A 14 50.31 19.23 28.24
C ALA A 14 49.29 20.14 27.54
N THR A 15 48.78 19.72 26.38
CA THR A 15 47.66 20.37 25.69
C THR A 15 46.33 19.79 26.16
N PRO A 16 45.29 20.62 26.38
CA PRO A 16 44.00 20.15 26.87
C PRO A 16 43.25 19.42 25.76
N VAL A 17 42.77 18.21 26.08
CA VAL A 17 41.84 17.44 25.24
C VAL A 17 40.50 18.16 25.26
N THR A 18 40.13 18.78 24.14
CA THR A 18 38.78 19.32 23.91
C THR A 18 37.80 18.17 23.73
N ALA A 19 36.89 18.01 24.69
CA ALA A 19 35.78 17.08 24.62
C ALA A 19 34.84 17.49 23.46
N GLN A 20 34.75 16.65 22.43
CA GLN A 20 33.76 16.81 21.37
C GLN A 20 32.39 16.41 21.91
N THR A 21 31.50 17.39 22.06
CA THR A 21 30.08 17.19 22.32
C THR A 21 29.42 16.58 21.08
N GLY A 22 29.16 15.26 21.12
CA GLY A 22 28.29 14.60 20.16
C GLY A 22 26.83 14.94 20.45
N ALA A 23 26.21 15.77 19.61
CA ALA A 23 24.77 15.99 19.61
C ALA A 23 24.26 16.10 18.17
N GLN A 24 23.85 14.97 17.61
CA GLN A 24 22.98 14.87 16.44
C GLN A 24 21.94 13.77 16.72
N THR A 25 20.99 14.06 17.61
CA THR A 25 19.76 13.27 17.74
C THR A 25 18.78 13.67 16.65
N GLY A 26 19.12 13.36 15.39
CA GLY A 26 18.13 13.24 14.33
C GLY A 26 17.51 11.83 14.43
N ALA A 27 16.19 11.72 14.40
CA ALA A 27 15.50 10.43 14.41
C ALA A 27 16.06 9.54 13.29
N GLN A 28 16.72 8.44 13.65
CA GLN A 28 17.41 7.56 12.69
C GLN A 28 16.39 6.63 12.01
N THR A 29 16.28 6.70 10.69
CA THR A 29 15.54 5.72 9.88
C THR A 29 16.42 4.49 9.65
N SER A 30 15.83 3.29 9.60
CA SER A 30 16.59 2.09 9.24
C SER A 30 16.88 2.05 7.74
N SER A 31 17.93 1.31 7.37
CA SER A 31 18.14 0.88 5.99
C SER A 31 17.05 -0.09 5.53
N LEU A 32 17.04 -0.37 4.23
CA LEU A 32 16.14 -1.32 3.58
C LEU A 32 16.75 -2.73 3.62
N GLU A 33 16.04 -3.67 4.19
CA GLU A 33 16.41 -5.09 4.24
C GLU A 33 15.61 -5.87 3.19
N SER A 34 16.29 -6.57 2.28
CA SER A 34 15.60 -7.45 1.33
C SER A 34 15.11 -8.74 2.01
N LEU A 35 13.85 -9.11 1.76
CA LEU A 35 13.22 -10.31 2.32
C LEU A 35 13.22 -11.46 1.30
N THR A 36 14.40 -11.94 0.93
CA THR A 36 14.57 -13.02 -0.06
C THR A 36 14.29 -14.41 0.51
N ARG A 37 14.57 -14.60 1.80
CA ARG A 37 14.40 -15.90 2.45
C ARG A 37 13.00 -16.10 3.03
N ARG A 38 12.59 -17.35 3.16
CA ARG A 38 11.25 -17.71 3.69
C ARG A 38 11.07 -17.23 5.12
N ASP A 39 12.08 -17.35 5.98
CA ASP A 39 12.07 -16.90 7.37
C ASP A 39 11.87 -15.38 7.49
N GLN A 40 12.40 -14.60 6.53
CA GLN A 40 12.29 -13.14 6.54
C GLN A 40 10.91 -12.64 6.11
N VAL A 41 10.20 -13.41 5.28
CA VAL A 41 8.83 -13.08 4.85
C VAL A 41 7.78 -13.52 5.89
N LEU A 42 8.16 -14.32 6.90
CA LEU A 42 7.24 -14.71 7.97
C LEU A 42 6.67 -13.47 8.67
N GLY A 43 5.35 -13.38 8.73
CA GLY A 43 4.62 -12.23 9.25
C GLY A 43 4.30 -11.15 8.22
N TRP A 44 4.86 -11.22 7.00
CA TRP A 44 4.65 -10.28 5.90
C TRP A 44 4.01 -10.93 4.66
N GLU A 45 3.54 -12.17 4.77
CA GLU A 45 3.04 -12.99 3.65
C GLU A 45 1.85 -12.35 2.92
N ALA A 46 1.07 -11.54 3.64
CA ALA A 46 -0.08 -10.82 3.09
C ALA A 46 0.28 -9.56 2.30
N VAL A 47 1.54 -9.12 2.33
CA VAL A 47 2.06 -8.08 1.43
C VAL A 47 2.47 -8.75 0.12
N GLY A 48 2.10 -8.16 -1.01
CA GLY A 48 2.35 -8.75 -2.31
C GLY A 48 2.50 -7.72 -3.43
N ARG A 49 3.06 -8.19 -4.55
CA ARG A 49 3.16 -7.41 -5.78
C ARG A 49 1.84 -7.48 -6.53
N ILE A 50 1.39 -6.35 -7.05
CA ILE A 50 0.26 -6.27 -7.97
C ILE A 50 0.84 -6.05 -9.35
N ASP A 51 0.65 -7.01 -10.26
CA ASP A 51 1.05 -6.88 -11.66
C ASP A 51 -0.12 -6.38 -12.49
N MET A 52 0.12 -5.42 -13.37
CA MET A 52 -0.85 -4.83 -14.28
C MET A 52 -0.62 -5.31 -15.73
N GLY A 53 -1.66 -5.26 -16.56
CA GLY A 53 -1.64 -5.79 -17.94
C GLY A 53 -0.62 -5.15 -18.90
N ASN A 54 -0.02 -4.01 -18.54
CA ASN A 54 0.99 -3.32 -19.34
C ASN A 54 2.43 -3.55 -18.86
N GLY A 55 2.65 -4.47 -17.92
CA GLY A 55 3.97 -4.74 -17.33
C GLY A 55 4.35 -3.81 -16.19
N GLY A 56 3.51 -2.82 -15.84
CA GLY A 56 3.66 -2.06 -14.62
C GLY A 56 3.30 -2.88 -13.38
N TYR A 57 3.76 -2.43 -12.22
CA TYR A 57 3.41 -3.05 -10.94
C TYR A 57 3.27 -2.04 -9.80
N CYS A 58 2.55 -2.46 -8.78
CA CYS A 58 2.39 -1.77 -7.50
C CYS A 58 2.61 -2.77 -6.35
N THR A 59 2.53 -2.28 -5.13
CA THR A 59 2.40 -3.11 -3.93
C THR A 59 0.94 -3.11 -3.47
N GLY A 60 0.50 -4.23 -2.89
CA GLY A 60 -0.80 -4.34 -2.24
C GLY A 60 -0.72 -5.22 -0.99
N THR A 61 -1.75 -5.15 -0.16
CA THR A 61 -1.80 -5.92 1.09
C THR A 61 -3.18 -6.51 1.34
N LEU A 62 -3.26 -7.77 1.73
CA LEU A 62 -4.54 -8.38 2.15
C LEU A 62 -5.05 -7.73 3.43
N ILE A 63 -6.29 -7.24 3.40
CA ILE A 63 -7.06 -6.75 4.56
C ILE A 63 -8.28 -7.64 4.86
N ALA A 64 -8.61 -8.56 3.96
CA ALA A 64 -9.46 -9.72 4.15
C ALA A 64 -8.95 -10.86 3.24
N PRO A 65 -9.40 -12.12 3.39
CA PRO A 65 -8.93 -13.24 2.55
C PRO A 65 -9.06 -12.97 1.04
N ASP A 66 -10.04 -12.18 0.63
CA ASP A 66 -10.36 -11.84 -0.75
C ASP A 66 -10.26 -10.33 -1.05
N LEU A 67 -9.79 -9.51 -0.11
CA LEU A 67 -9.66 -8.06 -0.31
C LEU A 67 -8.21 -7.60 -0.17
N VAL A 68 -7.70 -6.98 -1.24
CA VAL A 68 -6.38 -6.36 -1.28
C VAL A 68 -6.54 -4.84 -1.26
N LEU A 69 -5.87 -4.18 -0.33
CA LEU A 69 -5.72 -2.73 -0.25
C LEU A 69 -4.54 -2.29 -1.12
N THR A 70 -4.73 -1.25 -1.92
CA THR A 70 -3.67 -0.63 -2.75
C THR A 70 -4.01 0.82 -3.09
N ALA A 71 -3.17 1.50 -3.86
CA ALA A 71 -3.39 2.87 -4.29
C ALA A 71 -4.37 2.93 -5.49
N ALA A 72 -5.15 4.01 -5.58
CA ALA A 72 -6.14 4.16 -6.65
C ALA A 72 -5.48 4.36 -8.01
N HIS A 73 -4.37 5.09 -8.09
CA HIS A 73 -3.65 5.32 -9.34
C HIS A 73 -3.13 4.02 -9.97
N CYS A 74 -2.94 2.95 -9.18
CA CYS A 74 -2.57 1.63 -9.69
C CYS A 74 -3.69 0.99 -10.54
N LEU A 75 -4.92 1.51 -10.48
CA LEU A 75 -6.03 0.97 -11.27
C LEU A 75 -6.14 1.59 -12.66
N PHE A 76 -5.34 2.61 -12.98
CA PHE A 76 -5.50 3.40 -14.20
C PHE A 76 -4.22 3.39 -15.05
N ASP A 77 -4.37 3.19 -16.35
CA ASP A 77 -3.29 3.30 -17.33
C ASP A 77 -3.17 4.77 -17.75
N SER A 78 -2.04 5.40 -17.39
CA SER A 78 -1.77 6.80 -17.71
C SER A 78 -1.62 7.08 -19.21
N ARG A 79 -1.30 6.06 -20.03
CA ARG A 79 -1.14 6.19 -21.47
C ARG A 79 -2.48 6.16 -22.19
N THR A 80 -3.37 5.24 -21.80
CA THR A 80 -4.70 5.11 -22.42
C THR A 80 -5.77 5.96 -21.74
N GLN A 81 -5.45 6.54 -20.59
CA GLN A 81 -6.38 7.30 -19.75
C GLN A 81 -7.65 6.50 -19.42
N ALA A 82 -7.48 5.20 -19.16
CA ALA A 82 -8.56 4.27 -18.86
C ALA A 82 -8.20 3.38 -17.67
N PRO A 83 -9.18 2.85 -16.92
CA PRO A 83 -8.92 1.81 -15.94
C PRO A 83 -8.40 0.53 -16.62
N TYR A 84 -7.50 -0.20 -15.94
CA TYR A 84 -7.17 -1.56 -16.34
C TYR A 84 -8.41 -2.45 -16.21
N ASP A 85 -8.49 -3.44 -17.09
CA ASP A 85 -9.42 -4.56 -16.91
C ASP A 85 -8.97 -5.37 -15.68
N PRO A 86 -9.81 -5.56 -14.65
CA PRO A 86 -9.47 -6.35 -13.47
C PRO A 86 -8.95 -7.76 -13.81
N ALA A 87 -9.41 -8.37 -14.91
CA ALA A 87 -8.91 -9.67 -15.37
C ALA A 87 -7.41 -9.67 -15.74
N GLN A 88 -6.83 -8.50 -16.01
CA GLN A 88 -5.42 -8.32 -16.32
C GLN A 88 -4.58 -7.96 -15.08
N ILE A 89 -5.20 -7.87 -13.90
CA ILE A 89 -4.53 -7.56 -12.65
C ILE A 89 -4.32 -8.84 -11.85
N GLN A 90 -3.09 -9.08 -11.40
CA GLN A 90 -2.73 -10.24 -10.59
C GLN A 90 -2.07 -9.79 -9.28
N PHE A 91 -2.58 -10.29 -8.16
CA PHE A 91 -1.96 -10.12 -6.86
C PHE A 91 -1.08 -11.33 -6.51
N ARG A 92 0.20 -11.11 -6.21
CA ARG A 92 1.18 -12.14 -5.85
C ARG A 92 1.63 -11.94 -4.40
N ALA A 93 0.94 -12.59 -3.48
CA ALA A 93 1.22 -12.53 -2.05
C ALA A 93 2.56 -13.20 -1.73
N GLY A 94 3.42 -12.52 -0.97
CA GLY A 94 4.71 -13.04 -0.53
C GLY A 94 5.67 -13.43 -1.66
N LEU A 95 5.58 -12.77 -2.83
CA LEU A 95 6.50 -12.95 -3.95
C LEU A 95 7.94 -12.67 -3.49
N ARG A 96 8.88 -13.59 -3.76
CA ARG A 96 10.32 -13.44 -3.52
C ARG A 96 11.10 -14.37 -4.45
N ASP A 97 12.10 -13.90 -5.18
CA ASP A 97 12.96 -14.71 -6.06
C ASP A 97 12.16 -15.74 -6.88
N ASP A 98 11.15 -15.27 -7.62
CA ASP A 98 10.17 -16.06 -8.40
C ASP A 98 9.26 -17.02 -7.62
N LYS A 99 9.40 -17.11 -6.29
CA LYS A 99 8.54 -17.92 -5.41
C LYS A 99 7.38 -17.09 -4.92
N ILE A 100 6.17 -17.66 -4.96
CA ILE A 100 4.93 -16.98 -4.58
C ILE A 100 4.21 -17.83 -3.53
N ILE A 101 3.70 -17.21 -2.47
CA ILE A 101 2.90 -17.91 -1.45
C ILE A 101 1.49 -18.16 -1.96
N ALA A 102 0.90 -17.14 -2.59
CA ALA A 102 -0.41 -17.22 -3.20
C ALA A 102 -0.55 -16.25 -4.37
N THR A 103 -1.23 -16.69 -5.42
CA THR A 103 -1.68 -15.83 -6.51
C THR A 103 -3.18 -15.62 -6.36
N GLY A 104 -3.62 -14.36 -6.42
CA GLY A 104 -5.03 -13.97 -6.49
C GLY A 104 -5.34 -13.31 -7.84
N ARG A 105 -6.30 -13.86 -8.58
CA ARG A 105 -6.88 -13.20 -9.76
C ARG A 105 -7.93 -12.19 -9.30
N VAL A 106 -7.85 -10.96 -9.80
CA VAL A 106 -8.81 -9.91 -9.44
C VAL A 106 -10.07 -10.03 -10.30
N ARG A 107 -11.25 -10.03 -9.67
CA ARG A 107 -12.54 -10.01 -10.39
C ARG A 107 -13.17 -8.62 -10.45
N ARG A 108 -12.97 -7.82 -9.41
CA ARG A 108 -13.57 -6.50 -9.26
C ARG A 108 -12.57 -5.56 -8.62
N ALA A 109 -12.59 -4.31 -9.03
CA ALA A 109 -11.76 -3.27 -8.44
C ALA A 109 -12.60 -2.02 -8.18
N VAL A 110 -12.25 -1.25 -7.15
CA VAL A 110 -12.89 0.04 -6.91
C VAL A 110 -11.85 1.04 -6.40
N ALA A 111 -11.81 2.20 -7.03
CA ALA A 111 -11.07 3.37 -6.56
C ALA A 111 -11.97 4.24 -5.69
N HIS A 112 -11.39 5.01 -4.77
CA HIS A 112 -12.16 5.92 -3.93
C HIS A 112 -12.91 6.93 -4.82
N PRO A 113 -14.21 7.20 -4.58
CA PRO A 113 -15.00 8.09 -5.44
C PRO A 113 -14.46 9.52 -5.57
N GLY A 114 -13.72 9.98 -4.57
CA GLY A 114 -13.04 11.28 -4.57
C GLY A 114 -11.69 11.31 -5.31
N TYR A 115 -11.19 10.17 -5.79
CA TYR A 115 -9.93 10.11 -6.52
C TYR A 115 -10.08 10.70 -7.92
N PRO A 116 -9.31 11.73 -8.31
CA PRO A 116 -9.37 12.31 -9.64
C PRO A 116 -8.30 11.65 -10.55
N PRO A 117 -8.65 10.63 -11.36
CA PRO A 117 -7.67 9.99 -12.23
C PRO A 117 -7.15 10.98 -13.29
N PHE A 118 -5.91 10.76 -13.75
CA PHE A 118 -5.25 11.56 -14.79
C PHE A 118 -5.09 13.06 -14.47
N SER A 119 -5.31 13.44 -13.21
CA SER A 119 -5.07 14.79 -12.71
C SER A 119 -3.68 14.90 -12.07
N PRO A 120 -3.09 16.11 -12.02
CA PRO A 120 -1.83 16.33 -11.29
C PRO A 120 -1.92 15.91 -9.83
N VAL A 121 -0.77 15.51 -9.27
CA VAL A 121 -0.67 15.14 -7.85
C VAL A 121 -0.90 16.38 -6.99
N THR A 122 -1.94 16.33 -6.16
CA THR A 122 -2.35 17.37 -5.21
C THR A 122 -2.66 16.74 -3.86
N THR A 123 -2.79 17.54 -2.81
CA THR A 123 -3.27 17.05 -1.50
C THR A 123 -4.60 16.31 -1.62
N ASN A 124 -5.52 16.80 -2.46
CA ASN A 124 -6.80 16.14 -2.68
C ASN A 124 -6.67 14.80 -3.41
N SER A 125 -5.78 14.70 -4.42
CA SER A 125 -5.59 13.42 -5.10
C SER A 125 -4.93 12.40 -4.17
N ILE A 126 -3.92 12.80 -3.38
CA ILE A 126 -3.26 11.93 -2.39
C ILE A 126 -4.25 11.46 -1.33
N ALA A 127 -5.07 12.36 -0.78
CA ALA A 127 -6.05 12.02 0.25
C ALA A 127 -7.02 10.91 -0.21
N HIS A 128 -7.30 10.82 -1.50
CA HIS A 128 -8.21 9.85 -2.07
C HIS A 128 -7.53 8.74 -2.87
N ASP A 129 -6.19 8.66 -2.87
CA ASP A 129 -5.43 7.69 -3.68
C ASP A 129 -5.42 6.29 -3.07
N VAL A 130 -6.60 5.71 -2.89
CA VAL A 130 -6.81 4.42 -2.24
C VAL A 130 -7.89 3.61 -2.97
N ALA A 131 -7.66 2.31 -3.08
CA ALA A 131 -8.51 1.38 -3.80
C ALA A 131 -8.57 0.01 -3.11
N LEU A 132 -9.62 -0.75 -3.43
CA LEU A 132 -9.73 -2.16 -3.11
C LEU A 132 -9.79 -3.00 -4.38
N LEU A 133 -9.05 -4.10 -4.35
CA LEU A 133 -9.18 -5.21 -5.30
C LEU A 133 -9.90 -6.36 -4.60
N GLU A 134 -10.94 -6.89 -5.23
CA GLU A 134 -11.64 -8.08 -4.79
C GLU A 134 -11.17 -9.28 -5.62
N LEU A 135 -10.62 -10.27 -4.93
CA LEU A 135 -10.13 -11.50 -5.53
C LEU A 135 -11.31 -12.40 -5.92
N SER A 136 -11.10 -13.20 -6.98
CA SER A 136 -12.06 -14.22 -7.41
C SER A 136 -12.14 -15.39 -6.43
N GLU A 137 -11.01 -15.73 -5.80
CA GLU A 137 -10.90 -16.80 -4.81
C GLU A 137 -10.17 -16.24 -3.57
N PRO A 138 -10.67 -16.53 -2.35
CA PRO A 138 -10.00 -16.10 -1.13
C PRO A 138 -8.66 -16.80 -0.95
N ILE A 139 -7.65 -16.07 -0.51
CA ILE A 139 -6.39 -16.62 -0.02
C ILE A 139 -6.61 -17.01 1.45
N PRO A 140 -6.52 -18.29 1.83
CA PRO A 140 -6.69 -18.72 3.21
C PRO A 140 -5.71 -18.02 4.15
N ALA A 141 -6.21 -17.58 5.30
CA ALA A 141 -5.42 -16.86 6.30
C ALA A 141 -4.19 -17.64 6.80
N GLY A 142 -4.24 -18.99 6.78
CA GLY A 142 -3.10 -19.84 7.12
C GLY A 142 -1.96 -19.82 6.10
N ARG A 143 -2.19 -19.32 4.88
CA ARG A 143 -1.13 -19.06 3.89
C ARG A 143 -0.65 -17.62 3.95
N ALA A 144 -1.57 -16.66 4.05
CA ALA A 144 -1.28 -15.25 4.17
C ALA A 144 -2.36 -14.57 5.02
N ALA A 145 -2.05 -14.26 6.28
CA ALA A 145 -3.02 -13.71 7.22
C ALA A 145 -3.30 -12.22 6.89
N PRO A 146 -4.54 -11.81 6.62
CA PRO A 146 -4.85 -10.42 6.33
C PRO A 146 -4.55 -9.48 7.50
N PHE A 147 -4.12 -8.26 7.24
CA PHE A 147 -3.80 -7.27 8.26
C PHE A 147 -5.03 -6.44 8.67
N ALA A 148 -5.06 -6.02 9.93
CA ALA A 148 -6.03 -5.06 10.40
C ALA A 148 -5.64 -3.63 10.00
N ILE A 149 -6.63 -2.76 9.83
CA ILE A 149 -6.43 -1.34 9.59
C ILE A 149 -6.68 -0.59 10.91
N ALA A 150 -5.88 0.44 11.16
CA ALA A 150 -5.98 1.29 12.34
C ALA A 150 -5.81 2.77 11.98
N ALA A 151 -6.17 3.66 12.90
CA ALA A 151 -5.81 5.07 12.79
C ALA A 151 -4.32 5.25 13.11
N ALA A 152 -3.68 6.22 12.44
CA ALA A 152 -2.31 6.61 12.77
C ALA A 152 -2.27 7.27 14.15
N ALA A 153 -1.37 6.81 15.02
CA ALA A 153 -1.09 7.45 16.30
C ALA A 153 -0.06 8.59 16.15
N THR A 154 -0.17 9.62 16.98
CA THR A 154 0.81 10.71 17.02
C THR A 154 2.15 10.19 17.54
N GLY A 155 3.25 10.53 16.85
CA GLY A 155 4.60 10.13 17.25
C GLY A 155 4.92 8.65 17.05
N ALA A 156 4.06 7.90 16.34
CA ALA A 156 4.33 6.49 16.03
C ALA A 156 5.58 6.36 15.14
N GLN A 157 6.48 5.47 15.56
CA GLN A 157 7.50 4.91 14.68
C GLN A 157 6.80 3.92 13.75
N ILE A 158 7.04 4.06 12.45
CA ILE A 158 6.34 3.33 11.42
C ILE A 158 7.30 2.46 10.62
N SER A 159 6.74 1.51 9.88
CA SER A 159 7.50 0.59 9.05
C SER A 159 6.82 0.40 7.71
N VAL A 160 7.61 0.15 6.65
CA VAL A 160 7.11 -0.09 5.30
C VAL A 160 7.67 -1.40 4.77
N VAL A 161 6.81 -2.20 4.16
CA VAL A 161 7.21 -3.37 3.36
C VAL A 161 6.73 -3.13 1.94
N SER A 162 7.63 -3.11 0.97
CA SER A 162 7.31 -2.70 -0.40
C SER A 162 8.14 -3.41 -1.46
N TYR A 163 7.53 -3.63 -2.63
CA TYR A 163 8.26 -3.86 -3.88
C TYR A 163 8.61 -2.51 -4.48
N ALA A 164 9.74 -2.41 -5.17
CA ALA A 164 10.16 -1.18 -5.82
C ALA A 164 11.16 -1.47 -6.95
N ARG A 165 11.49 -0.46 -7.76
CA ARG A 165 12.51 -0.56 -8.81
C ARG A 165 13.81 -1.14 -8.26
N ALA A 166 14.38 -2.11 -9.00
CA ALA A 166 15.59 -2.88 -8.62
C ALA A 166 15.42 -3.77 -7.38
N ARG A 167 14.18 -4.04 -6.99
CA ARG A 167 13.76 -4.88 -5.85
C ARG A 167 12.29 -5.31 -6.03
N ASP A 168 11.96 -5.68 -7.26
CA ASP A 168 10.61 -6.07 -7.68
C ASP A 168 10.42 -7.59 -7.76
N ASP A 169 11.51 -8.33 -7.61
CA ASP A 169 11.56 -9.78 -7.43
C ASP A 169 11.39 -10.22 -5.96
N ALA A 170 11.76 -9.38 -4.98
CA ALA A 170 11.52 -9.59 -3.54
C ALA A 170 11.24 -8.27 -2.79
N PRO A 171 10.34 -8.26 -1.79
CA PRO A 171 10.00 -7.05 -1.07
C PRO A 171 11.15 -6.63 -0.16
N SER A 172 11.31 -5.32 0.00
CA SER A 172 12.19 -4.74 1.00
C SER A 172 11.40 -4.28 2.21
N TRP A 173 11.97 -4.50 3.40
CA TRP A 173 11.46 -4.03 4.67
C TRP A 173 12.30 -2.86 5.19
N GLN A 174 11.65 -1.73 5.37
CA GLN A 174 12.18 -0.65 6.21
C GLN A 174 11.58 -0.78 7.61
N ARG A 175 12.39 -1.24 8.56
CA ARG A 175 11.99 -1.51 9.95
C ARG A 175 11.59 -0.25 10.72
N SER A 176 12.22 0.88 10.39
CA SER A 176 12.01 2.16 11.06
C SER A 176 12.00 3.31 10.06
N CYS A 177 10.87 4.00 9.99
CA CYS A 177 10.75 5.37 9.51
C CYS A 177 9.77 6.13 10.42
N ASN A 178 9.60 7.43 10.18
CA ASN A 178 8.84 8.34 11.02
C ASN A 178 7.74 9.04 10.22
N ILE A 179 6.68 9.39 10.94
CA ILE A 179 5.68 10.34 10.44
C ILE A 179 6.23 11.75 10.65
N SER A 180 6.65 12.40 9.55
CA SER A 180 7.24 13.74 9.58
C SER A 180 6.20 14.86 9.69
N LYS A 181 5.00 14.65 9.16
CA LYS A 181 3.88 15.59 9.27
C LYS A 181 2.55 14.86 9.25
N GLN A 182 1.59 15.37 10.01
CA GLN A 182 0.21 14.90 10.02
C GLN A 182 -0.72 16.08 9.76
N ASP A 183 -1.40 16.08 8.61
CA ASP A 183 -2.46 17.04 8.29
C ASP A 183 -3.82 16.35 8.44
N ALA A 184 -4.94 17.06 8.26
CA ALA A 184 -6.29 16.47 8.39
C ALA A 184 -6.63 15.43 7.31
N ALA A 185 -6.00 15.48 6.14
CA ALA A 185 -6.28 14.59 5.02
C ALA A 185 -5.13 13.63 4.68
N ILE A 186 -3.87 14.07 4.83
CA ILE A 186 -2.69 13.31 4.40
C ILE A 186 -1.66 13.18 5.52
N LEU A 187 -0.79 12.19 5.37
CA LEU A 187 0.35 11.92 6.22
C LEU A 187 1.62 12.00 5.39
N SER A 188 2.69 12.55 5.96
CA SER A 188 4.03 12.59 5.36
C SER A 188 4.98 11.70 6.14
N PHE A 189 5.82 10.96 5.43
CA PHE A 189 6.79 10.03 6.00
C PHE A 189 8.20 10.31 5.46
N ASP A 190 9.21 9.92 6.21
CA ASP A 190 10.61 9.89 5.76
C ASP A 190 11.06 8.49 5.27
N CYS A 191 10.10 7.60 4.98
CA CYS A 191 10.37 6.26 4.47
C CYS A 191 10.96 6.29 3.05
N ASP A 192 11.91 5.41 2.77
CA ASP A 192 12.56 5.26 1.48
C ASP A 192 11.69 4.41 0.54
N VAL A 193 11.08 5.09 -0.44
CA VAL A 193 10.17 4.49 -1.42
C VAL A 193 10.58 4.86 -2.85
N ASP A 194 10.31 3.97 -3.81
CA ASP A 194 10.49 4.19 -5.24
C ASP A 194 9.25 3.78 -6.03
N HIS A 195 9.29 3.95 -7.35
CA HIS A 195 8.37 3.33 -8.29
C HIS A 195 8.15 1.85 -7.96
N GLY A 196 6.89 1.45 -7.83
CA GLY A 196 6.45 0.12 -7.39
C GLY A 196 5.99 0.07 -5.93
N ALA A 197 6.45 0.99 -5.08
CA ALA A 197 6.04 1.06 -3.69
C ALA A 197 4.64 1.64 -3.51
N SER A 198 4.04 2.21 -4.57
CA SER A 198 2.63 2.62 -4.59
C SER A 198 1.72 1.52 -4.06
N GLY A 199 0.85 1.86 -3.11
CA GLY A 199 -0.03 0.92 -2.42
C GLY A 199 0.63 0.10 -1.31
N ALA A 200 1.94 0.27 -1.06
CA ALA A 200 2.64 -0.42 0.02
C ALA A 200 2.07 -0.01 1.38
N PRO A 201 1.89 -0.96 2.31
CA PRO A 201 1.38 -0.69 3.64
C PRO A 201 2.42 0.09 4.47
N VAL A 202 1.93 1.10 5.18
CA VAL A 202 2.62 1.74 6.29
C VAL A 202 2.06 1.12 7.56
N PHE A 203 2.93 0.43 8.29
CA PHE A 203 2.59 -0.28 9.51
C PHE A 203 2.90 0.53 10.76
N ASP A 204 2.02 0.40 11.74
CA ASP A 204 2.33 0.62 13.15
C ASP A 204 2.66 -0.74 13.80
N LEU A 205 3.85 -0.81 14.41
CA LEU A 205 4.38 -2.01 15.08
C LEU A 205 4.34 -1.90 16.61
N SER A 206 3.80 -0.81 17.16
CA SER A 206 3.83 -0.52 18.61
C SER A 206 3.01 -1.48 19.46
N MET A 207 1.96 -2.11 18.88
CA MET A 207 1.00 -2.93 19.61
C MET A 207 0.78 -4.31 18.97
N GLY A 208 1.57 -5.30 19.38
CA GLY A 208 1.35 -6.70 19.03
C GLY A 208 1.50 -6.97 17.53
N ARG A 209 0.45 -7.49 16.88
CA ARG A 209 0.46 -7.73 15.44
C ARG A 209 0.39 -6.41 14.68
N ALA A 210 1.25 -6.24 13.68
CA ALA A 210 1.31 -5.06 12.82
C ALA A 210 -0.07 -4.66 12.28
N LYS A 211 -0.36 -3.36 12.26
CA LYS A 211 -1.60 -2.79 11.73
C LYS A 211 -1.28 -1.76 10.65
N ILE A 212 -2.07 -1.74 9.58
CA ILE A 212 -1.90 -0.77 8.50
C ILE A 212 -2.54 0.54 8.94
N ILE A 213 -1.77 1.63 8.95
CA ILE A 213 -2.26 2.98 9.29
C ILE A 213 -2.37 3.90 8.07
N SER A 214 -1.64 3.59 7.01
CA SER A 214 -1.63 4.29 5.73
C SER A 214 -1.14 3.35 4.63
N ILE A 215 -1.29 3.77 3.37
CA ILE A 215 -0.53 3.22 2.25
C ILE A 215 0.33 4.31 1.62
N ILE A 216 1.36 3.91 0.86
CA ILE A 216 2.17 4.84 0.06
C ILE A 216 1.39 5.23 -1.20
N SER A 217 1.08 6.52 -1.35
CA SER A 217 0.44 7.08 -2.54
C SER A 217 1.48 7.68 -3.49
N SER A 218 2.35 8.54 -2.97
CA SER A 218 3.37 9.22 -3.75
C SER A 218 4.63 9.43 -2.93
N GLY A 219 5.73 9.73 -3.59
CA GLY A 219 6.97 10.08 -2.91
C GLY A 219 7.94 10.78 -3.85
N ARG A 220 8.90 11.47 -3.24
CA ARG A 220 9.99 12.14 -3.93
C ARG A 220 11.28 11.88 -3.18
N ARG A 221 12.29 11.43 -3.90
CA ARG A 221 13.67 11.42 -3.42
C ARG A 221 14.39 12.69 -3.86
N GLU A 222 14.94 13.40 -2.89
CA GLU A 222 15.91 14.47 -3.10
C GLU A 222 17.29 14.01 -2.63
N LYS A 223 18.35 14.76 -2.95
CA LYS A 223 19.75 14.37 -2.66
C LYS A 223 20.00 14.06 -1.18
N THR A 224 19.25 14.67 -0.27
CA THR A 224 19.48 14.58 1.18
C THR A 224 18.26 14.13 1.97
N ARG A 225 17.11 13.95 1.32
CA ARG A 225 15.86 13.58 2.00
C ARG A 225 14.92 12.83 1.08
N THR A 226 14.29 11.80 1.61
CA THR A 226 13.11 11.19 1.00
C THR A 226 11.87 11.69 1.73
N VAL A 227 10.84 12.04 0.97
CA VAL A 227 9.51 12.29 1.51
C VAL A 227 8.51 11.42 0.77
N SER A 228 7.70 10.69 1.51
CA SER A 228 6.58 9.92 0.98
C SER A 228 5.28 10.36 1.63
N TYR A 229 4.17 10.12 0.94
CA TYR A 229 2.86 10.58 1.34
C TYR A 229 1.85 9.45 1.28
N GLY A 230 0.87 9.53 2.18
CA GLY A 230 -0.29 8.66 2.22
C GLY A 230 -1.50 9.36 2.84
N MET A 231 -2.52 8.58 3.13
CA MET A 231 -3.80 9.06 3.66
C MET A 231 -4.24 8.24 4.87
N ARG A 232 -5.16 8.80 5.67
CA ARG A 232 -5.79 8.04 6.76
C ARG A 232 -6.75 7.01 6.18
N LEU A 233 -6.69 5.77 6.65
CA LEU A 233 -7.40 4.66 5.99
C LEU A 233 -8.82 4.34 6.48
N PRO A 234 -9.18 4.38 7.78
CA PRO A 234 -10.42 3.76 8.26
C PRO A 234 -11.68 4.14 7.46
N ASP A 235 -11.97 5.44 7.35
CA ASP A 235 -13.16 5.94 6.66
C ASP A 235 -13.12 5.67 5.14
N HIS A 236 -11.95 5.74 4.52
CA HIS A 236 -11.80 5.42 3.10
C HIS A 236 -12.03 3.94 2.83
N VAL A 237 -11.55 3.05 3.70
CA VAL A 237 -11.75 1.61 3.55
C VAL A 237 -13.22 1.25 3.76
N ASP A 238 -13.90 1.89 4.70
CA ASP A 238 -15.34 1.70 4.89
C ASP A 238 -16.14 2.18 3.68
N THR A 239 -15.77 3.33 3.13
CA THR A 239 -16.33 3.87 1.87
C THR A 239 -16.13 2.91 0.70
N LEU A 240 -14.93 2.36 0.52
CA LEU A 240 -14.60 1.43 -0.55
C LEU A 240 -15.34 0.09 -0.39
N LYS A 241 -15.42 -0.44 0.84
CA LYS A 241 -16.22 -1.64 1.13
C LYS A 241 -17.71 -1.42 0.83
N ALA A 242 -18.25 -0.24 1.14
CA ALA A 242 -19.62 0.12 0.78
C ALA A 242 -19.82 0.25 -0.74
N ALA A 243 -18.84 0.80 -1.45
CA ALA A 243 -18.84 0.86 -2.92
C ALA A 243 -18.83 -0.54 -3.56
N LEU A 244 -18.00 -1.47 -3.06
CA LEU A 244 -18.01 -2.87 -3.49
C LEU A 244 -19.37 -3.54 -3.25
N ARG A 245 -20.00 -3.33 -2.09
CA ARG A 245 -21.33 -3.91 -1.80
C ARG A 245 -22.43 -3.35 -2.68
N SER A 246 -22.41 -2.05 -2.97
CA SER A 246 -23.44 -1.37 -3.77
C SER A 246 -23.21 -1.49 -5.28
N GLY A 247 -22.01 -1.83 -5.72
CA GLY A 247 -21.62 -1.81 -7.14
C GLY A 247 -21.30 -0.42 -7.69
N LYS A 248 -21.41 0.64 -6.89
CA LYS A 248 -21.15 2.02 -7.34
C LYS A 248 -19.66 2.22 -7.59
N GLY A 249 -19.29 2.67 -8.79
CA GLY A 249 -17.89 2.97 -9.17
C GLY A 249 -17.01 1.73 -9.28
N VAL A 250 -17.61 0.53 -9.28
CA VAL A 250 -16.89 -0.74 -9.39
C VAL A 250 -16.53 -1.00 -10.85
N ILE A 251 -15.26 -1.29 -11.09
CA ILE A 251 -14.73 -1.79 -12.35
C ILE A 251 -14.84 -3.31 -12.31
N LEU A 252 -15.50 -3.89 -13.32
CA LEU A 252 -15.68 -5.34 -13.47
C LEU A 252 -14.68 -5.89 -14.48
N ALA A 253 -14.19 -7.10 -14.22
CA ALA A 253 -13.47 -7.88 -15.22
C ALA A 253 -14.32 -8.02 -16.49
N LYS A 254 -13.71 -7.86 -17.68
CA LYS A 254 -14.43 -8.14 -18.93
C LYS A 254 -14.84 -9.60 -18.98
N GLY A 255 -16.13 -9.86 -19.26
CA GLY A 255 -16.72 -11.20 -19.23
C GLY A 255 -17.54 -11.47 -17.96
N ASP A 256 -17.28 -10.75 -16.87
CA ASP A 256 -18.11 -10.77 -15.67
C ASP A 256 -19.18 -9.68 -15.80
N ALA A 257 -20.30 -9.99 -16.47
CA ALA A 257 -21.44 -9.08 -16.51
C ALA A 257 -21.92 -8.77 -15.08
N PRO A 258 -22.34 -7.52 -14.77
CA PRO A 258 -22.80 -7.16 -13.44
C PRO A 258 -23.94 -8.09 -13.01
N LEU A 259 -23.80 -8.74 -11.85
CA LEU A 259 -24.91 -9.39 -11.16
C LEU A 259 -26.06 -8.39 -11.11
N ALA A 260 -27.18 -8.76 -11.74
CA ALA A 260 -28.32 -7.89 -11.99
C ALA A 260 -28.59 -6.97 -10.79
N GLN A 261 -28.60 -5.66 -11.02
CA GLN A 261 -29.03 -4.70 -10.02
C GLN A 261 -30.44 -5.11 -9.56
N ILE A 262 -30.57 -5.49 -8.29
CA ILE A 262 -31.89 -5.70 -7.68
C ILE A 262 -32.55 -4.32 -7.65
N ARG A 263 -33.28 -3.97 -8.71
CA ARG A 263 -34.26 -2.89 -8.68
C ARG A 263 -35.28 -3.29 -7.63
N ARG A 264 -35.18 -2.71 -6.44
CA ARG A 264 -36.26 -2.76 -5.45
C ARG A 264 -37.46 -2.09 -6.10
N ILE A 265 -38.39 -2.90 -6.62
CA ILE A 265 -39.68 -2.41 -7.08
C ILE A 265 -40.39 -1.93 -5.82
N GLY A 266 -40.46 -0.61 -5.65
CA GLY A 266 -41.33 -0.01 -4.64
C GLY A 266 -42.77 -0.37 -4.98
N VAL A 267 -43.48 -0.96 -4.03
CA VAL A 267 -44.93 -1.19 -4.14
C VAL A 267 -45.59 0.19 -4.24
N GLY A 268 -45.99 0.59 -5.45
CA GLY A 268 -46.65 1.88 -5.67
C GLY A 268 -46.75 2.36 -7.12
N THR A 269 -45.95 1.86 -8.06
CA THR A 269 -46.05 2.26 -9.47
C THR A 269 -46.83 1.24 -10.28
N GLN A 270 -48.10 1.54 -10.57
CA GLN A 270 -48.85 0.88 -11.62
C GLN A 270 -48.22 1.22 -12.97
N THR A 271 -47.56 0.24 -13.59
CA THR A 271 -47.35 0.23 -15.03
C THR A 271 -47.86 -1.10 -15.57
N GLY A 272 -48.88 -1.01 -16.43
CA GLY A 272 -49.65 -2.12 -16.93
C GLY A 272 -48.78 -3.18 -17.60
N THR A 273 -48.79 -4.37 -17.03
CA THR A 273 -48.29 -5.59 -17.67
C THR A 273 -49.50 -6.44 -18.01
N SER A 274 -49.91 -6.41 -19.28
CA SER A 274 -50.94 -7.30 -19.80
C SER A 274 -50.39 -8.73 -19.84
N ALA A 275 -51.03 -9.62 -19.07
CA ALA A 275 -50.76 -11.04 -19.11
C ALA A 275 -51.20 -11.61 -20.48
N ARG A 276 -50.26 -12.15 -21.25
CA ARG A 276 -50.58 -13.00 -22.41
C ARG A 276 -50.83 -14.42 -21.92
N PHE A 277 -52.10 -14.82 -21.86
CA PHE A 277 -52.48 -16.21 -21.63
C PHE A 277 -52.31 -17.02 -22.92
N VAL A 278 -51.52 -18.09 -22.87
CA VAL A 278 -51.43 -19.09 -23.94
C VAL A 278 -52.61 -20.05 -23.80
N LYS A 279 -53.45 -20.13 -24.83
CA LYS A 279 -54.58 -21.06 -24.92
C LYS A 279 -54.05 -22.47 -25.20
N ALA A 280 -54.24 -23.40 -24.26
CA ALA A 280 -54.04 -24.83 -24.53
C ALA A 280 -55.14 -25.31 -25.48
N ARG A 281 -54.75 -25.93 -26.59
CA ARG A 281 -55.65 -26.48 -27.60
C ARG A 281 -55.83 -27.97 -27.29
N THR A 282 -56.97 -28.34 -26.71
CA THR A 282 -57.47 -29.72 -26.73
C THR A 282 -58.59 -29.80 -27.76
N THR A 283 -58.48 -30.75 -28.68
CA THR A 283 -59.52 -31.10 -29.67
C THR A 283 -59.73 -32.62 -29.53
N PRO A 284 -60.94 -33.10 -29.86
CA PRO A 284 -61.73 -34.07 -29.09
C PRO A 284 -61.25 -35.53 -29.19
#